data_AF-A0A8C4Y0X1-F1
#
_entry.id   AF-A0A8C4Y0X1-F1
#
_cell.length_a   1.000
_cell.length_b   1.000
_cell.length_c   1.000
_cell.angle_alpha   90.00
_cell.angle_beta   90.00
_cell.angle_gamma   90.00
#
_symmetry.space_group_name_H-M   'P 1'
#
loop_
_entity.id
_entity.type
_entity.pdbx_description
1 polymer ?
#
loop_
_entity_poly.entity_id
_entity_poly.type
_entity_poly.pdbx_seq_one_letter_code
_entity_poly.pdbx_strand_id
1 'polypeptide(L)'
;FCMQIPYMQLLCEELFQSDQQETFLIKECLNNKYTHNTCKKVFCHPWQRCVGGSCICKLPYQCPKNVTLVCSTNGRTFQNYCQLKAYECQHPQEKFLSKAKCTLSEKFEVSLDDADSQSEGLIQVKLVNHTEKLFICNNEWSMNEANVVCRHLGYKKGAKHHNKKFEVPESALTSSKCLHTTCRGLETSLAECTLIERRNINNNKDFASVVCHNEDRECLTNEFQCVNEKCIPLHETCNGINDCGDLSDELCCKECNNSFHCNSDLCIPNKYLCNREVDCLAGEDESRAQEKEDISTSSMDGERKTLKTLLPQLKCGVTNHPVTRRKRIIGGNTAKKVTTKVT
;
A
#
# COMPACT_ATOMS: atom_id res chain seq x y z
N PHE A 1 37.31 -36.96 5.09
CA PHE A 1 38.48 -37.15 5.98
C PHE A 1 38.45 -36.07 7.05
N CYS A 2 37.73 -36.33 8.14
CA CYS A 2 37.86 -35.60 9.40
C CYS A 2 37.19 -36.46 10.48
N MET A 3 37.87 -37.54 10.83
CA MET A 3 37.65 -38.22 12.10
C MET A 3 39.03 -38.30 12.77
N GLN A 4 39.05 -38.04 14.08
CA GLN A 4 40.18 -38.19 15.02
C GLN A 4 40.99 -36.93 15.38
N ILE A 5 40.38 -35.85 15.91
CA ILE A 5 40.99 -35.06 17.01
C ILE A 5 39.86 -34.47 17.88
N PRO A 6 39.79 -34.74 19.21
CA PRO A 6 38.69 -34.30 20.08
C PRO A 6 38.76 -32.83 20.54
N TYR A 7 39.69 -32.04 20.01
CA TYR A 7 39.93 -30.64 20.39
C TYR A 7 39.67 -29.62 19.27
N MET A 8 39.03 -30.04 18.17
CA MET A 8 38.63 -29.17 17.04
C MET A 8 37.12 -29.12 16.83
N GLN A 9 36.33 -29.54 17.83
CA GLN A 9 34.87 -29.48 17.75
C GLN A 9 34.33 -28.06 18.01
N LEU A 10 35.08 -27.23 18.77
CA LEU A 10 34.71 -25.83 19.05
C LEU A 10 35.04 -24.83 17.94
N LEU A 11 35.98 -25.13 17.03
CA LEU A 11 36.32 -24.25 15.90
C LEU A 11 35.51 -24.54 14.63
N CYS A 12 34.79 -25.66 14.59
CA CYS A 12 33.94 -26.01 13.46
C CYS A 12 32.47 -25.57 13.66
N GLU A 13 32.07 -25.27 14.90
CA GLU A 13 30.76 -24.66 15.22
C GLU A 13 30.77 -23.13 15.13
N GLU A 14 31.92 -22.47 15.31
CA GLU A 14 32.05 -21.00 15.16
C GLU A 14 32.26 -20.52 13.69
N LEU A 15 32.56 -21.43 12.76
CA LEU A 15 32.69 -21.12 11.32
C LEU A 15 31.46 -21.51 10.48
N PHE A 16 30.38 -21.98 11.10
CA PHE A 16 29.14 -22.37 10.42
C PHE A 16 27.88 -21.67 10.97
N GLN A 17 28.04 -20.62 11.77
CA GLN A 17 26.92 -19.82 12.31
C GLN A 17 26.89 -18.35 11.84
N SER A 18 27.40 -18.05 10.64
CA SER A 18 27.40 -16.66 10.13
C SER A 18 26.89 -16.46 8.70
N ASP A 19 26.19 -17.40 8.06
CA ASP A 19 25.82 -17.17 6.63
C ASP A 19 24.52 -17.84 6.11
N GLN A 20 23.54 -18.12 6.97
CA GLN A 20 22.21 -18.57 6.55
C GLN A 20 21.10 -17.97 7.42
N GLN A 21 21.06 -16.65 7.56
CA GLN A 21 19.77 -16.00 7.70
C GLN A 21 19.24 -15.94 6.27
N GLU A 22 18.38 -16.87 5.86
CA GLU A 22 17.74 -16.86 4.54
C GLU A 22 16.96 -15.55 4.41
N THR A 23 17.65 -14.53 3.91
CA THR A 23 17.02 -13.25 3.61
C THR A 23 16.12 -13.50 2.42
N PHE A 24 14.81 -13.34 2.62
CA PHE A 24 13.80 -13.35 1.56
C PHE A 24 14.09 -12.31 0.46
N LEU A 25 15.04 -11.40 0.69
CA LEU A 25 15.43 -10.32 -0.22
C LEU A 25 16.47 -10.70 -1.29
N ILE A 26 16.37 -10.05 -2.45
CA ILE A 26 17.33 -10.11 -3.55
C ILE A 26 18.34 -8.96 -3.42
N LYS A 27 19.58 -9.26 -3.01
CA LYS A 27 20.64 -8.26 -2.79
C LYS A 27 20.90 -7.34 -4.00
N GLU A 28 20.92 -7.90 -5.22
CA GLU A 28 21.14 -7.11 -6.45
C GLU A 28 19.99 -6.13 -6.74
N CYS A 29 18.76 -6.50 -6.40
CA CYS A 29 17.58 -5.68 -6.59
C CYS A 29 17.59 -4.45 -5.68
N LEU A 30 18.01 -4.62 -4.42
CA LEU A 30 18.06 -3.55 -3.41
C LEU A 30 18.94 -2.37 -3.81
N ASN A 31 20.00 -2.59 -4.59
CA ASN A 31 20.85 -1.53 -5.12
C ASN A 31 20.09 -0.52 -6.00
N ASN A 32 18.96 -0.93 -6.58
CA ASN A 32 18.15 -0.06 -7.43
C ASN A 32 17.16 0.83 -6.66
N LYS A 33 16.99 0.61 -5.35
CA LYS A 33 16.11 1.41 -4.47
C LYS A 33 14.70 1.60 -5.05
N TYR A 34 14.04 0.50 -5.41
CA TYR A 34 12.69 0.52 -5.95
C TYR A 34 11.66 0.95 -4.89
N THR A 35 10.65 1.70 -5.33
CA THR A 35 9.53 2.16 -4.50
C THR A 35 8.22 2.02 -5.27
N HIS A 36 7.10 2.38 -4.64
CA HIS A 36 5.80 2.48 -5.29
C HIS A 36 5.77 3.39 -6.54
N ASN A 37 6.76 4.28 -6.69
CA ASN A 37 6.91 5.14 -7.87
C ASN A 37 7.76 4.52 -8.99
N THR A 38 8.21 3.27 -8.86
CA THR A 38 9.01 2.60 -9.90
C THR A 38 8.13 1.72 -10.79
N CYS A 39 7.81 2.20 -12.00
CA CYS A 39 6.96 1.46 -12.93
C CYS A 39 7.59 0.22 -13.57
N LYS A 40 8.86 -0.08 -13.26
CA LYS A 40 9.51 -1.35 -13.60
C LYS A 40 9.03 -2.51 -12.73
N LYS A 41 8.49 -2.22 -11.54
CA LYS A 41 8.08 -3.22 -10.55
C LYS A 41 6.58 -3.18 -10.23
N VAL A 42 5.96 -2.00 -10.20
CA VAL A 42 4.54 -1.83 -9.87
C VAL A 42 3.80 -0.93 -10.86
N PHE A 43 2.50 -1.10 -10.98
CA PHE A 43 1.68 -0.17 -11.76
C PHE A 43 1.57 1.19 -11.06
N CYS A 44 1.75 2.26 -11.83
CA CYS A 44 1.48 3.62 -11.35
C CYS A 44 -0.01 3.81 -11.00
N HIS A 45 -0.31 4.78 -10.14
CA HIS A 45 -1.68 5.17 -9.86
C HIS A 45 -2.39 5.77 -11.11
N PRO A 46 -3.73 5.78 -11.16
CA PRO A 46 -4.48 6.34 -12.30
C PRO A 46 -4.12 7.80 -12.66
N TRP A 47 -3.80 8.60 -11.64
CA TRP A 47 -3.38 10.01 -11.76
C TRP A 47 -1.87 10.18 -12.06
N GLN A 48 -1.14 9.09 -12.32
CA GLN A 48 0.27 9.09 -12.70
C GLN A 48 0.47 8.38 -14.05
N ARG A 49 1.62 8.60 -14.69
CA ARG A 49 2.07 7.90 -15.91
C ARG A 49 3.50 7.42 -15.77
N CYS A 50 3.82 6.30 -16.39
CA CYS A 50 5.18 5.76 -16.44
C CYS A 50 6.02 6.49 -17.51
N VAL A 51 7.17 7.04 -17.11
CA VAL A 51 8.15 7.69 -18.00
C VAL A 51 9.55 7.33 -17.51
N GLY A 52 10.39 6.75 -18.36
CA GLY A 52 11.77 6.42 -17.99
C GLY A 52 11.88 5.45 -16.80
N GLY A 53 10.88 4.60 -16.56
CA GLY A 53 10.88 3.66 -15.44
C GLY A 53 10.38 4.25 -14.10
N SER A 54 9.93 5.50 -14.08
CA SER A 54 9.35 6.17 -12.91
C SER A 54 7.91 6.65 -13.15
N CYS A 55 7.10 6.66 -12.10
CA CYS A 55 5.74 7.18 -12.09
C CYS A 55 5.77 8.69 -11.85
N ILE A 56 5.30 9.46 -12.83
CA ILE A 56 5.25 10.92 -12.80
C ILE A 56 3.79 11.37 -12.78
N CYS A 57 3.48 12.43 -12.03
CA CYS A 57 2.15 13.04 -11.97
C CYS A 57 1.63 13.38 -13.37
N LYS A 58 0.38 13.01 -13.65
CA LYS A 58 -0.37 13.53 -14.80
C LYS A 58 -0.89 14.92 -14.47
N LEU A 59 -1.23 15.69 -15.51
CA LEU A 59 -1.98 16.93 -15.34
C LEU A 59 -3.47 16.59 -15.12
N PRO A 60 -4.22 17.35 -14.30
CA PRO A 60 -5.61 17.03 -13.98
C PRO A 60 -6.52 16.80 -15.19
N TYR A 61 -6.31 17.52 -16.29
CA TYR A 61 -7.11 17.35 -17.52
C TYR A 61 -6.85 16.03 -18.26
N GLN A 62 -5.78 15.30 -17.93
CA GLN A 62 -5.47 13.98 -18.51
C GLN A 62 -6.19 12.84 -17.80
N CYS A 63 -6.90 13.12 -16.70
CA CYS A 63 -7.72 12.15 -16.00
C CYS A 63 -9.01 11.81 -16.78
N PRO A 64 -9.56 10.60 -16.62
CA PRO A 64 -10.88 10.25 -17.15
C PRO A 64 -11.96 11.23 -16.70
N LYS A 65 -12.93 11.50 -17.57
CA LYS A 65 -14.07 12.37 -17.29
C LYS A 65 -15.21 11.57 -16.65
N ASN A 66 -15.01 11.17 -15.38
CA ASN A 66 -16.11 10.73 -14.51
C ASN A 66 -16.65 11.94 -13.71
N VAL A 67 -17.93 11.93 -13.35
CA VAL A 67 -18.59 13.01 -12.60
C VAL A 67 -18.88 12.54 -11.18
N THR A 68 -17.84 12.54 -10.34
CA THR A 68 -17.92 12.21 -8.91
C THR A 68 -17.22 13.32 -8.13
N LEU A 69 -17.95 14.39 -7.79
CA LEU A 69 -17.36 15.56 -7.15
C LEU A 69 -16.68 15.18 -5.83
N VAL A 70 -15.49 15.75 -5.61
CA VAL A 70 -14.71 15.54 -4.39
C VAL A 70 -14.22 16.87 -3.82
N CYS A 71 -14.02 16.89 -2.51
CA CYS A 71 -13.54 18.04 -1.77
C CYS A 71 -12.12 17.82 -1.25
N SER A 72 -11.31 18.87 -1.30
CA SER A 72 -10.00 18.93 -0.67
C SER A 72 -10.01 19.62 0.69
N THR A 73 -8.94 19.45 1.46
CA THR A 73 -8.73 20.10 2.75
C THR A 73 -8.73 21.64 2.69
N ASN A 74 -8.41 22.24 1.54
CA ASN A 74 -8.42 23.70 1.37
C ASN A 74 -9.79 24.23 0.89
N GLY A 75 -10.82 23.40 0.89
CA GLY A 75 -12.18 23.80 0.48
C GLY A 75 -12.37 23.92 -1.03
N ARG A 76 -11.47 23.35 -1.84
CA ARG A 76 -11.57 23.33 -3.30
C ARG A 76 -12.30 22.08 -3.78
N THR A 77 -13.32 22.28 -4.62
CA THR A 77 -14.05 21.17 -5.24
C THR A 77 -13.39 20.79 -6.57
N PHE A 78 -13.16 19.50 -6.79
CA PHE A 78 -12.68 18.92 -8.05
C PHE A 78 -13.77 18.08 -8.72
N GLN A 79 -13.69 17.92 -10.05
CA GLN A 79 -14.73 17.19 -10.81
C GLN A 79 -14.75 15.70 -10.51
N ASN A 80 -13.57 15.13 -10.21
CA ASN A 80 -13.42 13.75 -9.80
C ASN A 80 -12.18 13.54 -8.94
N TYR A 81 -12.12 12.37 -8.32
CA TYR A 81 -11.02 11.95 -7.48
C TYR A 81 -9.66 11.96 -8.19
N CYS A 82 -9.59 11.54 -9.45
CA CYS A 82 -8.35 11.54 -10.22
C CYS A 82 -7.77 12.96 -10.36
N GLN A 83 -8.61 13.95 -10.63
CA GLN A 83 -8.16 15.35 -10.76
C GLN A 83 -7.60 15.89 -9.45
N LEU A 84 -8.25 15.60 -8.31
CA LEU A 84 -7.75 15.99 -7.00
C LEU A 84 -6.38 15.35 -6.76
N LYS A 85 -6.25 14.03 -6.91
CA LYS A 85 -4.99 13.31 -6.68
C LYS A 85 -3.88 13.71 -7.66
N ALA A 86 -4.21 14.00 -8.91
CA ALA A 86 -3.27 14.53 -9.89
C ALA A 86 -2.75 15.92 -9.48
N TYR A 87 -3.64 16.77 -8.97
CA TYR A 87 -3.27 18.08 -8.47
C TYR A 87 -2.45 18.00 -7.17
N GLU A 88 -2.84 17.14 -6.23
CA GLU A 88 -2.13 16.84 -4.98
C GLU A 88 -0.70 16.33 -5.24
N CYS A 89 -0.53 15.48 -6.25
CA CYS A 89 0.79 14.98 -6.67
C CYS A 89 1.75 16.13 -7.02
N GLN A 90 1.24 17.26 -7.50
CA GLN A 90 2.01 18.49 -7.77
C GLN A 90 2.00 19.48 -6.58
N HIS A 91 0.96 19.43 -5.74
CA HIS A 91 0.73 20.33 -4.61
C HIS A 91 0.41 19.50 -3.34
N PRO A 92 1.42 19.00 -2.61
CA PRO A 92 1.23 18.01 -1.54
C PRO A 92 0.39 18.48 -0.33
N GLN A 93 0.05 19.76 -0.25
CA GLN A 93 -0.79 20.33 0.80
C GLN A 93 -2.29 20.11 0.52
N GLU A 94 -2.67 19.84 -0.73
CA GLU A 94 -4.05 19.69 -1.16
C GLU A 94 -4.53 18.24 -0.99
N LYS A 95 -4.80 17.84 0.25
CA LYS A 95 -5.22 16.45 0.55
C LYS A 95 -6.71 16.24 0.32
N PHE A 96 -7.12 14.98 0.17
CA PHE A 96 -8.53 14.60 0.09
C PHE A 96 -9.25 14.79 1.44
N LEU A 97 -10.49 15.30 1.39
CA LEU A 97 -11.34 15.52 2.55
C LEU A 97 -12.64 14.69 2.50
N SER A 98 -13.45 14.84 1.45
CA SER A 98 -14.77 14.18 1.36
C SER A 98 -15.20 13.88 -0.08
N LYS A 99 -16.03 12.83 -0.24
CA LYS A 99 -16.65 12.45 -1.53
C LYS A 99 -17.92 13.28 -1.80
N ALA A 100 -17.78 14.60 -1.77
CA ALA A 100 -18.87 15.54 -2.03
C ALA A 100 -18.32 16.89 -2.52
N LYS A 101 -19.24 17.81 -2.85
CA LYS A 101 -18.89 19.22 -3.04
C LYS A 101 -18.50 19.82 -1.68
N CYS A 102 -17.45 20.64 -1.65
CA CYS A 102 -17.01 21.26 -0.39
C CYS A 102 -18.11 22.10 0.26
N THR A 103 -18.30 21.92 1.56
CA THR A 103 -19.12 22.79 2.40
C THR A 103 -18.27 23.38 3.54
N LEU A 104 -18.64 24.55 4.04
CA LEU A 104 -17.83 25.32 5.01
C LEU A 104 -17.75 24.68 6.42
N SER A 105 -18.57 23.66 6.69
CA SER A 105 -18.71 23.02 8.01
C SER A 105 -18.10 21.63 8.13
N GLU A 106 -17.59 21.05 7.04
CA GLU A 106 -17.04 19.69 7.07
C GLU A 106 -15.62 19.72 7.63
N LYS A 107 -15.44 19.17 8.83
CA LYS A 107 -14.12 18.99 9.44
C LYS A 107 -13.88 17.50 9.71
N PHE A 108 -12.92 16.94 8.99
CA PHE A 108 -12.34 15.65 9.31
C PHE A 108 -11.06 15.92 10.11
N GLU A 109 -11.00 15.43 11.34
CA GLU A 109 -9.87 15.67 12.24
C GLU A 109 -9.35 14.35 12.78
N VAL A 110 -8.03 14.19 12.78
CA VAL A 110 -7.33 13.07 13.40
C VAL A 110 -6.45 13.63 14.50
N SER A 111 -6.55 13.06 15.71
CA SER A 111 -5.74 13.45 16.86
C SER A 111 -5.25 12.22 17.62
N LEU A 112 -4.14 12.37 18.33
CA LEU A 112 -3.63 11.37 19.26
C LEU A 112 -4.01 11.77 20.69
N ASP A 113 -4.38 10.77 21.49
CA ASP A 113 -4.91 10.95 22.84
C ASP A 113 -3.82 10.85 23.93
N ASP A 114 -2.62 11.34 23.64
CA ASP A 114 -1.50 11.37 24.57
C ASP A 114 -1.07 12.82 24.81
N ALA A 115 -1.08 13.25 26.08
CA ALA A 115 -0.83 14.64 26.45
C ALA A 115 0.64 15.05 26.27
N ASP A 116 1.56 14.09 26.31
CA ASP A 116 3.01 14.34 26.39
C ASP A 116 3.72 14.23 25.04
N SER A 117 3.05 13.75 23.98
CA SER A 117 3.70 13.55 22.69
C SER A 117 2.79 13.81 21.48
N GLN A 118 3.30 14.57 20.51
CA GLN A 118 2.62 14.79 19.22
C GLN A 118 2.85 13.65 18.22
N SER A 119 3.62 12.63 18.61
CA SER A 119 4.12 11.56 17.74
C SER A 119 3.68 10.16 18.16
N GLU A 120 3.05 10.00 19.32
CA GLU A 120 2.54 8.70 19.78
C GLU A 120 1.22 8.84 20.53
N GLY A 121 0.46 7.74 20.63
CA GLY A 121 -0.79 7.71 21.37
C GLY A 121 -1.89 6.86 20.75
N LEU A 122 -3.05 6.85 21.41
CA LEU A 122 -4.28 6.24 20.89
C LEU A 122 -4.89 7.14 19.82
N ILE A 123 -5.43 6.53 18.76
CA ILE A 123 -5.90 7.27 17.60
C ILE A 123 -7.38 7.63 17.77
N GLN A 124 -7.67 8.93 17.69
CA GLN A 124 -9.03 9.48 17.68
C GLN A 124 -9.34 10.12 16.33
N VAL A 125 -10.53 9.81 15.80
CA VAL A 125 -10.99 10.35 14.53
C VAL A 125 -12.34 11.02 14.73
N LYS A 126 -12.45 12.26 14.25
CA LYS A 126 -13.72 12.97 14.10
C LYS A 126 -14.18 12.85 12.67
N LEU A 127 -15.22 12.06 12.44
CA LEU A 127 -15.87 11.96 11.14
C LEU A 127 -16.66 13.24 10.85
N VAL A 128 -16.78 13.58 9.57
CA VAL A 128 -17.45 14.78 9.07
C VAL A 128 -18.89 14.91 9.59
N ASN A 129 -19.61 13.80 9.73
CA ASN A 129 -21.01 13.76 10.16
C ASN A 129 -21.20 13.54 11.67
N HIS A 130 -20.11 13.48 12.46
CA HIS A 130 -20.16 13.17 13.88
C HIS A 130 -19.66 14.34 14.73
N THR A 131 -20.32 14.56 15.87
CA THR A 131 -19.92 15.57 16.86
C THR A 131 -18.82 15.06 17.78
N GLU A 132 -18.79 13.75 18.04
CA GLU A 132 -17.86 13.09 18.95
C GLU A 132 -16.69 12.44 18.19
N LYS A 133 -15.53 12.38 18.85
CA LYS A 133 -14.36 11.63 18.37
C LYS A 133 -14.53 10.16 18.73
N LEU A 134 -14.24 9.29 17.78
CA LEU A 134 -14.24 7.84 17.98
C LEU A 134 -12.83 7.29 17.91
N PHE A 135 -12.57 6.25 18.70
CA PHE A 135 -11.30 5.53 18.65
C PHE A 135 -11.29 4.49 17.52
N ILE A 136 -10.11 4.13 17.05
CA ILE A 136 -9.92 3.06 16.07
C ILE A 136 -9.87 1.71 16.78
N CYS A 137 -10.55 0.70 16.23
CA CYS A 137 -10.49 -0.67 16.73
C CYS A 137 -9.10 -1.26 16.50
N ASN A 138 -8.53 -1.97 17.49
CA ASN A 138 -7.26 -2.68 17.29
C ASN A 138 -7.40 -3.95 16.41
N ASN A 139 -8.62 -4.50 16.30
CA ASN A 139 -8.87 -5.68 15.49
C ASN A 139 -8.60 -5.39 14.01
N GLU A 140 -7.71 -6.17 13.40
CA GLU A 140 -7.27 -6.04 11.99
C GLU A 140 -6.51 -4.73 11.69
N TRP A 141 -6.00 -4.05 12.73
CA TRP A 141 -5.10 -2.91 12.56
C TRP A 141 -3.74 -3.38 12.02
N SER A 142 -3.27 -2.78 10.91
CA SER A 142 -1.99 -3.14 10.29
C SER A 142 -1.08 -1.92 10.09
N MET A 143 0.17 -2.18 9.69
CA MET A 143 1.12 -1.12 9.40
C MET A 143 0.72 -0.24 8.20
N ASN A 144 -0.16 -0.75 7.31
CA ASN A 144 -0.71 0.03 6.21
C ASN A 144 -1.52 1.23 6.72
N GLU A 145 -2.45 1.00 7.65
CA GLU A 145 -3.26 2.07 8.24
C GLU A 145 -2.40 3.00 9.11
N ALA A 146 -1.48 2.44 9.90
CA ALA A 146 -0.58 3.21 10.76
C ALA A 146 0.30 4.18 9.95
N ASN A 147 0.86 3.73 8.82
CA ASN A 147 1.63 4.59 7.91
C ASN A 147 0.79 5.76 7.36
N VAL A 148 -0.47 5.51 7.02
CA VAL A 148 -1.39 6.56 6.53
C VAL A 148 -1.74 7.56 7.64
N VAL A 149 -1.97 7.10 8.88
CA VAL A 149 -2.23 8.00 10.02
C VAL A 149 -1.05 8.92 10.28
N CYS A 150 0.17 8.38 10.35
CA CYS A 150 1.36 9.20 10.55
C CYS A 150 1.59 10.17 9.39
N ARG A 151 1.33 9.76 8.15
CA ARG A 151 1.39 10.64 6.98
C ARG A 151 0.32 11.75 7.01
N HIS A 152 -0.87 11.45 7.54
CA HIS A 152 -1.92 12.45 7.77
C HIS A 152 -1.44 13.51 8.77
N LEU A 153 -0.83 13.09 9.88
CA LEU A 153 -0.27 13.96 10.94
C LEU A 153 1.00 14.73 10.52
N GLY A 154 1.59 14.43 9.36
CA GLY A 154 2.73 15.15 8.80
C GLY A 154 4.07 14.39 8.84
N TYR A 155 4.10 13.19 9.43
CA TYR A 155 5.28 12.33 9.48
C TYR A 155 5.46 11.59 8.15
N LYS A 156 6.37 12.07 7.30
CA LYS A 156 6.55 11.57 5.92
C LYS A 156 7.05 10.12 5.84
N LYS A 157 7.84 9.67 6.84
CA LYS A 157 8.41 8.31 6.92
C LYS A 157 7.39 7.26 7.44
N GLY A 158 6.21 7.69 7.87
CA GLY A 158 5.15 6.81 8.35
C GLY A 158 5.30 6.41 9.83
N ALA A 159 4.73 5.26 10.18
CA ALA A 159 4.75 4.70 11.52
C ALA A 159 5.96 3.81 11.76
N LYS A 160 6.31 3.62 13.04
CA LYS A 160 7.33 2.68 13.48
C LYS A 160 6.68 1.55 14.29
N HIS A 161 7.22 0.35 14.16
CA HIS A 161 6.86 -0.78 15.01
C HIS A 161 7.15 -0.45 16.48
N HIS A 162 6.20 -0.78 17.37
CA HIS A 162 6.35 -0.56 18.80
C HIS A 162 5.60 -1.61 19.63
N ASN A 163 6.12 -1.87 20.82
CA ASN A 163 5.46 -2.70 21.84
C ASN A 163 4.91 -1.86 23.01
N LYS A 164 4.91 -0.53 22.87
CA LYS A 164 4.34 0.39 23.87
C LYS A 164 2.85 0.12 24.05
N LYS A 165 2.42 0.02 25.30
CA LYS A 165 1.00 -0.02 25.68
C LYS A 165 0.61 1.37 26.16
N PHE A 166 -0.52 1.86 25.67
CA PHE A 166 -1.10 3.14 26.09
C PHE A 166 -2.23 2.89 27.05
N GLU A 167 -2.34 3.74 28.08
CA GLU A 167 -3.47 3.70 29.00
C GLU A 167 -4.73 4.17 28.27
N VAL A 168 -5.80 3.38 28.36
CA VAL A 168 -7.07 3.68 27.73
C VAL A 168 -7.89 4.60 28.65
N PRO A 169 -8.32 5.78 28.20
CA PRO A 169 -9.09 6.68 29.05
C PRO A 169 -10.43 6.08 29.47
N GLU A 170 -10.90 6.48 30.65
CA GLU A 170 -12.17 6.01 31.21
C GLU A 170 -13.38 6.34 30.33
N SER A 171 -13.33 7.46 29.60
CA SER A 171 -14.33 7.83 28.58
C SER A 171 -14.41 6.82 27.43
N ALA A 172 -13.26 6.32 26.96
CA ALA A 172 -13.17 5.28 25.93
C ALA A 172 -13.67 3.93 26.45
N LEU A 173 -13.51 3.67 27.76
CA LEU A 173 -14.03 2.46 28.38
C LEU A 173 -15.56 2.41 28.39
N THR A 174 -16.25 3.55 28.45
CA THR A 174 -17.73 3.58 28.44
C THR A 174 -18.33 3.43 27.04
N SER A 175 -17.59 3.81 25.99
CA SER A 175 -18.02 3.68 24.61
C SER A 175 -17.74 2.28 24.05
N SER A 176 -18.79 1.56 23.65
CA SER A 176 -18.66 0.27 22.95
C SER A 176 -18.44 0.41 21.44
N LYS A 177 -18.24 1.64 20.94
CA LYS A 177 -18.12 1.95 19.51
C LYS A 177 -16.68 2.26 19.15
N CYS A 178 -16.20 1.68 18.05
CA CYS A 178 -14.92 1.99 17.46
C CYS A 178 -15.01 2.02 15.94
N LEU A 179 -14.05 2.68 15.30
CA LEU A 179 -13.94 2.73 13.85
C LEU A 179 -13.01 1.62 13.39
N HIS A 180 -13.55 0.71 12.59
CA HIS A 180 -12.76 -0.24 11.84
C HIS A 180 -12.25 0.45 10.57
N THR A 181 -10.94 0.49 10.42
CA THR A 181 -10.26 1.25 9.37
C THR A 181 -9.53 0.30 8.42
N THR A 182 -9.71 0.49 7.13
CA THR A 182 -9.00 -0.29 6.11
C THR A 182 -8.40 0.65 5.08
N CYS A 183 -7.08 0.60 4.94
CA CYS A 183 -6.29 1.35 3.96
C CYS A 183 -5.51 0.38 3.05
N ARG A 184 -5.03 0.89 1.91
CA ARG A 184 -4.04 0.22 1.05
C ARG A 184 -2.59 0.48 1.51
N GLY A 185 -2.33 1.60 2.19
CA GLY A 185 -1.03 2.00 2.74
C GLY A 185 -0.32 3.12 1.97
N LEU A 186 -0.83 3.49 0.79
CA LEU A 186 -0.27 4.56 -0.06
C LEU A 186 -1.09 5.86 -0.02
N GLU A 187 -2.21 5.86 0.70
CA GLU A 187 -3.06 7.03 0.90
C GLU A 187 -2.31 8.14 1.64
N THR A 188 -2.65 9.38 1.32
CA THR A 188 -2.02 10.59 1.90
C THR A 188 -2.77 11.13 3.12
N SER A 189 -4.04 10.74 3.25
CA SER A 189 -4.95 11.12 4.32
C SER A 189 -5.83 9.93 4.72
N LEU A 190 -6.11 9.81 6.02
CA LEU A 190 -7.03 8.78 6.53
C LEU A 190 -8.45 8.93 5.98
N ALA A 191 -8.84 10.12 5.52
CA ALA A 191 -10.13 10.37 4.88
C ALA A 191 -10.32 9.58 3.57
N GLU A 192 -9.23 9.11 2.93
CA GLU A 192 -9.30 8.28 1.73
C GLU A 192 -9.62 6.80 2.05
N CYS A 193 -9.34 6.38 3.28
CA CYS A 193 -9.53 5.01 3.72
C CYS A 193 -11.00 4.69 4.02
N THR A 194 -11.32 3.40 4.09
CA THR A 194 -12.64 2.94 4.49
C THR A 194 -12.74 2.98 6.01
N LEU A 195 -13.70 3.77 6.54
CA LEU A 195 -13.95 3.91 7.97
C LEU A 195 -15.37 3.42 8.26
N ILE A 196 -15.50 2.33 9.03
CA ILE A 196 -16.79 1.71 9.36
C ILE A 196 -16.96 1.68 10.88
N GLU A 197 -18.05 2.26 11.38
CA GLU A 197 -18.41 2.16 12.79
C GLU A 197 -18.82 0.71 13.11
N ARG A 198 -18.09 0.08 14.03
CA ARG A 198 -18.40 -1.26 14.55
C ARG A 198 -18.57 -1.19 16.06
N ARG A 199 -19.38 -2.12 16.61
CA ARG A 199 -19.38 -2.37 18.05
C ARG A 199 -18.15 -3.18 18.40
N ASN A 200 -17.44 -2.79 19.44
CA ASN A 200 -16.40 -3.60 20.05
C ASN A 200 -17.07 -4.75 20.82
N ILE A 201 -17.05 -5.95 20.24
CA ILE A 201 -17.73 -7.15 20.78
C ILE A 201 -16.86 -7.82 21.87
N ASN A 202 -15.58 -7.48 21.96
CA ASN A 202 -14.67 -8.09 22.93
C ASN A 202 -14.62 -7.26 24.22
N ASN A 203 -14.71 -7.94 25.37
CA ASN A 203 -14.55 -7.34 26.70
C ASN A 203 -13.14 -6.76 26.95
N ASN A 204 -12.16 -7.07 26.10
CA ASN A 204 -10.87 -6.40 26.05
C ASN A 204 -10.98 -5.20 25.11
N LYS A 205 -11.05 -4.00 25.69
CA LYS A 205 -11.21 -2.72 25.00
C LYS A 205 -9.87 -2.26 24.42
N ASP A 206 -9.33 -3.07 23.51
CA ASP A 206 -8.06 -2.78 22.84
C ASP A 206 -8.32 -1.82 21.67
N PHE A 207 -7.84 -0.60 21.82
CA PHE A 207 -7.86 0.43 20.79
C PHE A 207 -6.52 0.49 20.06
N ALA A 208 -6.55 0.85 18.79
CA ALA A 208 -5.33 0.98 18.01
C ALA A 208 -4.50 2.18 18.51
N SER A 209 -3.20 1.96 18.63
CA SER A 209 -2.21 2.99 18.92
C SER A 209 -1.22 3.10 17.77
N VAL A 210 -0.53 4.23 17.71
CA VAL A 210 0.53 4.46 16.74
C VAL A 210 1.69 5.17 17.41
N VAL A 211 2.89 4.88 16.91
CA VAL A 211 4.06 5.71 17.12
C VAL A 211 4.61 6.10 15.77
N CYS A 212 4.66 7.40 15.50
CA CYS A 212 5.19 7.95 14.27
C CYS A 212 6.71 8.03 14.30
N HIS A 213 7.31 7.82 13.13
CA HIS A 213 8.74 7.91 12.96
C HIS A 213 9.15 9.39 12.83
N ASN A 214 10.00 9.87 13.75
CA ASN A 214 10.40 11.27 13.85
C ASN A 214 11.92 11.49 13.78
N GLU A 215 12.73 10.43 13.88
CA GLU A 215 14.19 10.56 14.01
C GLU A 215 14.91 9.56 13.12
N ASP A 216 15.97 10.06 12.49
CA ASP A 216 16.89 9.26 11.71
C ASP A 216 17.84 8.54 12.65
N ARG A 217 17.91 7.21 12.51
CA ARG A 217 18.88 6.39 13.21
C ARG A 217 19.55 5.44 12.24
N GLU A 218 20.76 5.04 12.57
CA GLU A 218 21.40 3.91 11.90
C GLU A 218 20.65 2.62 12.23
N CYS A 219 20.34 1.84 11.20
CA CYS A 219 19.65 0.57 11.38
C CYS A 219 20.57 -0.44 12.07
N LEU A 220 20.00 -1.24 12.97
CA LEU A 220 20.72 -2.32 13.63
C LEU A 220 21.00 -3.47 12.65
N THR A 221 21.92 -4.36 12.98
CA THR A 221 22.31 -5.51 12.15
C THR A 221 21.12 -6.41 11.74
N ASN A 222 20.08 -6.47 12.59
CA ASN A 222 18.87 -7.27 12.35
C ASN A 222 17.69 -6.44 11.78
N GLU A 223 17.98 -5.26 11.26
CA GLU A 223 16.99 -4.35 10.67
C GLU A 223 17.27 -4.13 9.18
N PHE A 224 16.19 -3.93 8.43
CA PHE A 224 16.20 -3.52 7.03
C PHE A 224 16.02 -2.01 6.93
N GLN A 225 16.86 -1.37 6.11
CA GLN A 225 16.73 0.04 5.78
C GLN A 225 15.88 0.23 4.52
N CYS A 226 14.71 0.84 4.68
CA CYS A 226 13.83 1.25 3.60
C CYS A 226 14.46 2.33 2.71
N VAL A 227 13.92 2.57 1.51
CA VAL A 227 14.42 3.65 0.62
C VAL A 227 14.18 5.03 1.23
N ASN A 228 13.10 5.20 1.99
CA ASN A 228 12.82 6.40 2.79
C ASN A 228 13.64 6.49 4.10
N GLU A 229 14.68 5.65 4.26
CA GLU A 229 15.60 5.59 5.40
C GLU A 229 14.98 5.12 6.72
N LYS A 230 13.73 4.67 6.72
CA LYS A 230 13.13 4.03 7.90
C LYS A 230 13.78 2.67 8.13
N CYS A 231 14.09 2.36 9.39
CA CYS A 231 14.53 1.03 9.80
C CYS A 231 13.33 0.20 10.27
N ILE A 232 13.16 -1.00 9.71
CA ILE A 232 12.17 -1.99 10.12
C ILE A 232 12.86 -3.31 10.48
N PRO A 233 12.26 -4.19 11.30
CA PRO A 233 12.84 -5.51 11.57
C PRO A 233 12.96 -6.34 10.28
N LEU A 234 14.03 -7.13 10.13
CA LEU A 234 14.23 -7.97 8.94
C LEU A 234 13.06 -8.93 8.65
N HIS A 235 12.38 -9.43 9.69
CA HIS A 235 11.26 -10.37 9.53
C HIS A 235 9.97 -9.73 9.00
N GLU A 236 9.90 -8.39 8.98
CA GLU A 236 8.80 -7.62 8.39
C GLU A 236 9.04 -7.33 6.90
N THR A 237 10.10 -7.88 6.31
CA THR A 237 10.32 -7.78 4.86
C THR A 237 9.64 -8.93 4.13
N CYS A 238 9.10 -8.66 2.95
CA CYS A 238 8.45 -9.66 2.08
C CYS A 238 7.26 -10.37 2.74
N ASN A 239 6.50 -9.67 3.58
CA ASN A 239 5.36 -10.22 4.34
C ASN A 239 3.99 -9.86 3.70
N GLY A 240 3.97 -9.13 2.58
CA GLY A 240 2.79 -8.61 1.92
C GLY A 240 2.20 -7.35 2.55
N ILE A 241 2.88 -6.74 3.52
CA ILE A 241 2.48 -5.53 4.23
C ILE A 241 3.48 -4.43 3.87
N ASN A 242 2.99 -3.22 3.63
CA ASN A 242 3.87 -2.08 3.36
C ASN A 242 4.34 -1.48 4.69
N ASP A 243 5.31 -2.11 5.33
CA ASP A 243 5.89 -1.65 6.58
C ASP A 243 6.71 -0.38 6.36
N CYS A 244 7.48 -0.28 5.26
CA CYS A 244 8.25 0.92 4.92
C CYS A 244 7.37 2.16 4.68
N GLY A 245 6.15 1.99 4.16
CA GLY A 245 5.24 3.05 3.76
C GLY A 245 5.42 3.50 2.30
N ASP A 246 6.48 3.07 1.62
CA ASP A 246 6.79 3.35 0.21
C ASP A 246 6.95 2.09 -0.66
N LEU A 247 6.65 0.90 -0.12
CA LEU A 247 6.78 -0.45 -0.69
C LEU A 247 8.22 -0.98 -0.84
N SER A 248 9.24 -0.32 -0.28
CA SER A 248 10.64 -0.75 -0.46
C SER A 248 10.95 -2.18 0.01
N ASP A 249 10.27 -2.61 1.07
CA ASP A 249 10.32 -3.91 1.73
C ASP A 249 9.68 -5.05 0.93
N GLU A 250 8.81 -4.74 -0.02
CA GLU A 250 8.00 -5.73 -0.74
C GLU A 250 8.41 -5.90 -2.22
N LEU A 251 9.31 -5.07 -2.76
CA LEU A 251 9.63 -4.98 -4.20
C LEU A 251 10.83 -5.82 -4.68
N CYS A 252 11.54 -6.47 -3.77
CA CYS A 252 12.79 -7.18 -4.05
C CYS A 252 12.81 -8.56 -3.37
N CYS A 253 11.74 -9.34 -3.50
CA CYS A 253 11.53 -10.57 -2.76
C CYS A 253 11.75 -11.82 -3.61
N LYS A 254 12.58 -12.76 -3.14
CA LYS A 254 12.77 -14.11 -3.70
C LYS A 254 11.57 -15.00 -3.41
N GLU A 255 11.09 -14.91 -2.17
CA GLU A 255 9.95 -15.65 -1.65
C GLU A 255 9.20 -14.73 -0.70
N CYS A 256 7.95 -15.07 -0.40
CA CYS A 256 7.08 -14.27 0.45
C CYS A 256 6.65 -15.04 1.70
N ASN A 257 6.65 -14.36 2.84
CA ASN A 257 6.17 -14.91 4.10
C ASN A 257 4.65 -14.67 4.24
N ASN A 258 3.87 -15.75 4.24
CA ASN A 258 2.40 -15.71 4.39
C ASN A 258 1.65 -14.79 3.40
N SER A 259 2.26 -14.46 2.27
CA SER A 259 1.68 -13.62 1.23
C SER A 259 1.98 -14.20 -0.17
N PHE A 260 1.42 -13.59 -1.22
CA PHE A 260 1.56 -14.11 -2.58
C PHE A 260 2.77 -13.50 -3.28
N HIS A 261 3.59 -14.36 -3.89
CA HIS A 261 4.75 -13.98 -4.67
C HIS A 261 4.39 -13.82 -6.16
N CYS A 262 4.58 -12.61 -6.69
CA CYS A 262 4.56 -12.36 -8.12
C CYS A 262 5.91 -12.78 -8.75
N ASN A 263 5.87 -13.22 -10.01
CA ASN A 263 7.03 -13.47 -10.86
C ASN A 263 7.93 -12.24 -11.06
N SER A 264 7.44 -11.05 -10.71
CA SER A 264 8.20 -9.80 -10.74
C SER A 264 9.00 -9.52 -9.44
N ASP A 265 9.19 -10.52 -8.58
CA ASP A 265 9.84 -10.43 -7.26
C ASP A 265 9.12 -9.46 -6.30
N LEU A 266 7.79 -9.45 -6.37
CA LEU A 266 6.91 -8.60 -5.57
C LEU A 266 6.06 -9.46 -4.66
N CYS A 267 5.95 -9.10 -3.39
CA CYS A 267 4.99 -9.70 -2.47
C CYS A 267 3.71 -8.85 -2.39
N ILE A 268 2.56 -9.50 -2.50
CA ILE A 268 1.25 -8.87 -2.32
C ILE A 268 0.44 -9.65 -1.27
N PRO A 269 -0.38 -8.97 -0.47
CA PRO A 269 -1.17 -9.66 0.54
C PRO A 269 -2.23 -10.56 -0.11
N ASN A 270 -2.52 -11.71 0.50
CA ASN A 270 -3.45 -12.72 -0.07
C ASN A 270 -4.86 -12.18 -0.37
N LYS A 271 -5.27 -11.10 0.30
CA LYS A 271 -6.55 -10.40 0.04
C LYS A 271 -6.61 -9.78 -1.37
N TYR A 272 -5.48 -9.64 -2.05
CA TYR A 272 -5.38 -9.12 -3.41
C TYR A 272 -5.45 -10.19 -4.49
N LEU A 273 -5.49 -11.46 -4.12
CA LEU A 273 -5.75 -12.52 -5.07
C LEU A 273 -7.21 -12.52 -5.51
N CYS A 274 -7.43 -12.51 -6.83
CA CYS A 274 -8.74 -12.57 -7.45
C CYS A 274 -9.67 -11.42 -7.00
N ASN A 275 -9.10 -10.21 -6.84
CA ASN A 275 -9.77 -9.02 -6.35
C ASN A 275 -10.25 -8.07 -7.48
N ARG A 276 -10.21 -8.55 -8.74
CA ARG A 276 -10.56 -7.84 -9.99
C ARG A 276 -9.64 -6.66 -10.31
N GLU A 277 -8.52 -6.54 -9.63
CA GLU A 277 -7.46 -5.58 -9.90
C GLU A 277 -6.17 -6.35 -10.20
N VAL A 278 -5.54 -6.04 -11.34
CA VAL A 278 -4.23 -6.59 -11.64
C VAL A 278 -3.19 -5.85 -10.82
N ASP A 279 -2.65 -6.51 -9.80
CA ASP A 279 -1.63 -6.00 -8.88
C ASP A 279 -0.22 -6.44 -9.30
N CYS A 280 -0.04 -7.71 -9.74
CA CYS A 280 1.22 -8.18 -10.31
C CYS A 280 1.39 -7.71 -11.78
N LEU A 281 2.61 -7.34 -12.20
CA LEU A 281 2.86 -6.88 -13.58
C LEU A 281 2.56 -7.95 -14.65
N ALA A 282 2.68 -9.23 -14.32
CA ALA A 282 2.38 -10.35 -15.21
C ALA A 282 0.91 -10.84 -15.11
N GLY A 283 0.13 -10.33 -14.16
CA GLY A 283 -1.29 -10.61 -13.98
C GLY A 283 -1.65 -12.02 -13.52
N GLU A 284 -0.70 -12.72 -12.91
CA GLU A 284 -0.86 -14.06 -12.35
C GLU A 284 -1.83 -14.11 -11.16
N ASP A 285 -1.94 -13.02 -10.41
CA ASP A 285 -2.81 -12.82 -9.25
C ASP A 285 -4.31 -12.93 -9.60
N GLU A 286 -4.66 -12.56 -10.82
CA GLU A 286 -6.04 -12.58 -11.34
C GLU A 286 -6.33 -13.80 -12.26
N SER A 287 -5.34 -14.67 -12.50
CA SER A 287 -5.44 -15.75 -13.50
C SER A 287 -6.31 -16.95 -13.07
N ARG A 288 -6.59 -17.11 -11.77
CA ARG A 288 -7.40 -18.20 -11.19
C ARG A 288 -8.65 -17.70 -10.48
N ALA A 289 -9.26 -16.64 -11.03
CA ALA A 289 -10.44 -16.02 -10.44
C ALA A 289 -11.63 -16.99 -10.32
N GLN A 290 -11.96 -17.37 -9.08
CA GLN A 290 -13.32 -17.77 -8.73
C GLN A 290 -14.10 -16.49 -8.41
N GLU A 291 -15.31 -16.38 -8.95
CA GLU A 291 -16.18 -15.21 -8.77
C GLU A 291 -16.45 -14.99 -7.27
N LYS A 292 -15.75 -14.03 -6.66
CA LYS A 292 -16.14 -13.45 -5.37
C LYS A 292 -16.92 -12.17 -5.63
N GLU A 293 -18.00 -11.99 -4.87
CA GLU A 293 -18.76 -10.74 -4.84
C GLU A 293 -18.00 -9.71 -4.01
N ASP A 294 -17.63 -8.60 -4.64
CA ASP A 294 -17.14 -7.42 -3.93
C ASP A 294 -18.34 -6.69 -3.31
N ILE A 295 -18.30 -6.53 -1.99
CA ILE A 295 -19.14 -5.53 -1.31
C ILE A 295 -18.65 -4.17 -1.79
N SER A 296 -19.44 -3.52 -2.64
CA SER A 296 -19.28 -2.13 -3.07
C SER A 296 -19.33 -1.20 -1.86
N THR A 297 -18.24 -1.12 -1.11
CA THR A 297 -18.03 -0.07 -0.13
C THR A 297 -17.76 1.22 -0.89
N SER A 298 -18.36 2.32 -0.45
CA SER A 298 -18.21 3.68 -1.01
C SER A 298 -16.81 4.28 -0.81
N SER A 299 -15.78 3.44 -0.80
CA SER A 299 -14.38 3.77 -0.52
C SER A 299 -13.70 4.46 -1.70
N MET A 300 -12.74 5.32 -1.41
CA MET A 300 -11.92 5.96 -2.44
C MET A 300 -10.93 4.99 -3.09
N ASP A 301 -10.58 3.88 -2.43
CA ASP A 301 -9.85 2.78 -3.08
C ASP A 301 -10.70 2.10 -4.16
N GLY A 302 -12.01 1.94 -3.92
CA GLY A 302 -12.96 1.47 -4.92
C GLY A 302 -13.04 2.41 -6.13
N GLU A 303 -13.14 3.72 -5.90
CA GLU A 303 -13.09 4.73 -6.97
C GLU A 303 -11.77 4.68 -7.75
N ARG A 304 -10.63 4.47 -7.07
CA ARG A 304 -9.32 4.29 -7.70
C ARG A 304 -9.30 3.05 -8.61
N LYS A 305 -9.86 1.92 -8.17
CA LYS A 305 -10.02 0.72 -9.01
C LYS A 305 -10.88 1.00 -10.24
N THR A 306 -12.03 1.67 -10.07
CA THR A 306 -12.87 2.10 -11.20
C THR A 306 -12.13 3.03 -12.16
N LEU A 307 -11.32 3.97 -11.66
CA LEU A 307 -10.51 4.84 -12.52
C LEU A 307 -9.46 4.06 -13.32
N LYS A 308 -8.89 2.98 -12.77
CA LYS A 308 -7.98 2.10 -13.52
C LYS A 308 -8.69 1.44 -14.72
N THR A 309 -9.94 1.01 -14.58
CA THR A 309 -10.67 0.34 -15.68
C THR A 309 -11.05 1.30 -16.82
N LEU A 310 -11.18 2.60 -16.52
CA LEU A 310 -11.43 3.65 -17.51
C LEU A 310 -10.18 4.08 -18.30
N LEU A 311 -8.99 3.60 -17.94
CA LEU A 311 -7.77 3.90 -18.67
C LEU A 311 -7.79 3.25 -20.07
N PRO A 312 -7.14 3.87 -21.08
CA PRO A 312 -7.10 3.32 -22.42
C PRO A 312 -6.48 1.90 -22.43
N GLN A 313 -7.28 0.90 -22.82
CA GLN A 313 -6.82 -0.47 -22.96
C GLN A 313 -6.17 -0.68 -24.32
N LEU A 314 -4.89 -1.07 -24.31
CA LEU A 314 -4.17 -1.45 -25.53
C LEU A 314 -4.49 -2.91 -25.86
N LYS A 315 -5.01 -3.16 -27.06
CA LYS A 315 -5.19 -4.52 -27.57
C LYS A 315 -3.88 -5.00 -28.18
N CYS A 316 -3.15 -5.85 -27.46
CA CYS A 316 -1.91 -6.48 -27.92
C CYS A 316 -1.99 -7.99 -27.68
N GLY A 317 -1.45 -8.80 -28.59
CA GLY A 317 -1.41 -10.27 -28.43
C GLY A 317 -2.78 -10.98 -28.43
N VAL A 318 -3.85 -10.32 -28.90
CA VAL A 318 -5.22 -10.88 -28.88
C VAL A 318 -5.34 -12.05 -29.88
N THR A 319 -5.71 -13.22 -29.38
CA THR A 319 -5.84 -14.46 -30.17
C THR A 319 -7.01 -14.44 -31.16
N ASN A 320 -8.10 -13.75 -30.81
CA ASN A 320 -9.31 -13.59 -31.61
C ASN A 320 -9.48 -12.15 -32.09
N HIS A 321 -8.53 -11.62 -32.87
CA HIS A 321 -8.74 -10.33 -33.52
C HIS A 321 -9.59 -10.53 -34.79
N PRO A 322 -10.82 -9.99 -34.88
CA PRO A 322 -11.50 -9.92 -36.17
C PRO A 322 -10.68 -9.00 -37.06
N VAL A 323 -10.10 -9.56 -38.12
CA VAL A 323 -9.31 -8.79 -39.08
C VAL A 323 -10.25 -7.87 -39.85
N THR A 324 -10.48 -6.65 -39.36
CA THR A 324 -10.99 -5.58 -40.23
C THR A 324 -9.84 -5.14 -41.13
N ARG A 325 -9.68 -5.83 -42.26
CA ARG A 325 -8.80 -5.41 -43.36
C ARG A 325 -9.18 -4.00 -43.79
N ARG A 326 -8.48 -2.97 -43.32
CA ARG A 326 -8.26 -1.79 -44.15
C ARG A 326 -7.04 -2.09 -45.02
N LYS A 327 -7.29 -2.48 -46.27
CA LYS A 327 -6.23 -2.58 -47.29
C LYS A 327 -5.56 -1.21 -47.39
N ARG A 328 -4.24 -1.15 -47.15
CA ARG A 328 -3.21 -1.02 -48.20
C ARG A 328 -1.83 -0.84 -47.55
N ILE A 329 -1.06 -1.92 -47.46
CA ILE A 329 0.40 -1.87 -47.49
C ILE A 329 0.83 -2.96 -48.48
N ILE A 330 1.43 -2.53 -49.59
CA ILE A 330 2.10 -3.42 -50.53
C ILE A 330 3.51 -3.63 -49.96
N GLY A 331 3.86 -4.88 -49.66
CA GLY A 331 5.21 -5.28 -49.27
C GLY A 331 5.38 -5.56 -47.77
N GLY A 332 5.33 -6.83 -47.39
CA GLY A 332 5.66 -7.35 -46.06
C GLY A 332 5.20 -8.80 -45.90
N ASN A 333 6.06 -9.68 -45.38
CA ASN A 333 5.71 -11.09 -45.16
C ASN A 333 4.88 -11.25 -43.89
N THR A 334 3.76 -11.98 -43.98
CA THR A 334 2.90 -12.31 -42.85
C THR A 334 3.63 -13.26 -41.89
N ALA A 335 3.81 -12.86 -40.62
CA ALA A 335 4.37 -13.73 -39.59
C ALA A 335 3.44 -14.94 -39.36
N LYS A 336 4.00 -16.16 -39.43
CA LYS A 336 3.28 -17.41 -39.13
C LYS A 336 3.55 -17.84 -37.68
N LYS A 337 2.52 -18.38 -37.03
CA LYS A 337 2.60 -18.97 -35.69
C LYS A 337 3.52 -20.19 -35.72
N VAL A 338 4.65 -20.13 -35.01
CA VAL A 338 5.53 -21.28 -34.82
C VAL A 338 4.86 -22.19 -33.79
N THR A 339 4.23 -23.27 -34.25
CA THR A 339 3.80 -24.36 -33.38
C THR A 339 4.95 -25.34 -33.25
N THR A 340 5.86 -25.10 -32.31
CA THR A 340 6.75 -26.15 -31.81
C THR A 340 5.89 -27.11 -30.99
N LYS A 341 5.49 -28.23 -31.61
CA LYS A 341 5.12 -29.42 -30.85
C LYS A 341 6.42 -29.96 -30.25
N VAL A 342 6.55 -29.87 -28.94
CA VAL A 342 7.51 -30.68 -28.20
C VAL A 342 6.98 -32.12 -28.30
N THR A 343 7.75 -32.97 -28.97
CA THR A 343 7.49 -34.41 -29.16
C THR A 343 7.50 -35.16 -27.85
#